data_AF-A0A0S4IUS1-F1
#
_entry.id   AF-A0A0S4IUS1-F1
#
_cell.length_a   1.000
_cell.length_b   1.000
_cell.length_c   1.000
_cell.angle_alpha   90.00
_cell.angle_beta   90.00
_cell.angle_gamma   90.00
#
_symmetry.space_group_name_H-M   'P 1'
#
loop_
_entity.id
_entity.type
_entity.pdbx_description
1 polymer ?
#
loop_
_entity_poly.entity_id
_entity_poly.type
_entity_poly.pdbx_seq_one_letter_code
_entity_poly.pdbx_strand_id
1 'polypeptide(L)'
;MFRRHSLFSLACTKGLLVASLPMMHAQRAQSSFDKHDAGSESTHDDLHDDLQSELAQVMQSTMAAATGVAASSSSLPTADVDGSSSSAAGGEAIHLTKLVRPPAKFDLLTHSFAYEWRTTARLARKVVGPMREWANEIKYRTGVHVEMDPTYPEKLAAGDYKLADDVEITVYLFGTDRGVVNAQKVMEAAIQQDPSYVRLGVFRRKPDNSDVEWLTLRRINRDHRPPDIPKISLKLPGKYTLLYENYKEAAIRTLWEETGITAPPVEVYPSGYLRSTDPLYFWRVPVRYFVAEVPFGVEVKGPQATKQSYMMGWDSRILRQSPDAIDREWARLANPETGCAWMSASLLDELQRPLRGFHYMATRYTPPPHSGLQEVVNLIGAGTATTQ
;
A
#
# COMPACT_ATOMS: atom_id res chain seq x y z
N MET A 1 62.94 -14.07 13.93
CA MET A 1 61.57 -13.74 14.40
C MET A 1 61.52 -12.23 14.63
N PHE A 2 61.28 -11.43 13.59
CA PHE A 2 60.00 -10.77 13.23
C PHE A 2 59.38 -9.93 14.37
N ARG A 3 59.05 -8.63 14.24
CA ARG A 3 59.28 -7.59 13.22
C ARG A 3 59.02 -6.21 13.88
N ARG A 4 59.55 -5.17 13.24
CA ARG A 4 59.72 -3.77 13.67
C ARG A 4 58.44 -2.89 13.67
N HIS A 5 58.44 -1.90 14.55
CA HIS A 5 57.76 -0.60 14.39
C HIS A 5 58.47 0.29 13.35
N SER A 6 57.72 1.08 12.57
CA SER A 6 57.89 2.53 12.39
C SER A 6 57.24 3.04 11.09
N LEU A 7 56.69 4.24 11.21
CA LEU A 7 55.89 5.06 10.30
C LEU A 7 56.70 5.81 9.22
N PHE A 8 55.93 6.45 8.32
CA PHE A 8 56.20 7.61 7.43
C PHE A 8 56.93 7.40 6.09
N SER A 9 56.24 7.71 4.97
CA SER A 9 56.34 9.02 4.28
C SER A 9 55.65 8.99 2.89
N LEU A 10 54.88 10.05 2.60
CA LEU A 10 54.49 10.47 1.24
C LEU A 10 55.72 11.01 0.46
N ALA A 11 55.73 10.83 -0.87
CA ALA A 11 55.77 11.91 -1.89
C ALA A 11 56.33 11.45 -3.27
N CYS A 12 55.48 11.57 -4.29
CA CYS A 12 55.70 12.26 -5.58
C CYS A 12 57.03 12.08 -6.37
N THR A 13 57.00 11.52 -7.59
CA THR A 13 57.42 12.24 -8.83
C THR A 13 57.09 11.49 -10.14
N LYS A 14 56.95 12.31 -11.19
CA LYS A 14 56.50 12.09 -12.58
C LYS A 14 57.48 11.34 -13.50
N GLY A 15 56.97 10.81 -14.62
CA GLY A 15 57.75 10.50 -15.83
C GLY A 15 56.88 10.14 -17.04
N LEU A 16 56.88 11.01 -18.06
CA LEU A 16 56.13 10.97 -19.33
C LEU A 16 57.00 10.41 -20.49
N LEU A 17 56.37 9.84 -21.54
CA LEU A 17 56.83 9.74 -22.95
C LEU A 17 55.60 9.29 -23.78
N VAL A 18 54.85 10.13 -24.53
CA VAL A 18 55.06 10.83 -25.82
C VAL A 18 55.07 9.91 -27.06
N ALA A 19 54.00 10.00 -27.87
CA ALA A 19 53.94 10.07 -29.34
C ALA A 19 52.47 9.83 -29.79
N SER A 20 51.87 10.35 -30.87
CA SER A 20 51.92 11.57 -31.69
C SER A 20 50.73 11.47 -32.66
N LEU A 21 50.06 12.59 -32.95
CA LEU A 21 48.89 12.76 -33.85
C LEU A 21 49.24 12.59 -35.36
N PRO A 22 48.24 12.54 -36.26
CA PRO A 22 47.70 13.77 -36.92
C PRO A 22 46.16 13.77 -36.97
N MET A 23 45.45 14.83 -36.54
CA MET A 23 45.09 16.08 -37.23
C MET A 23 44.42 15.93 -38.62
N MET A 24 43.11 16.20 -38.68
CA MET A 24 42.46 16.93 -39.76
C MET A 24 41.44 17.92 -39.16
N HIS A 25 41.57 19.19 -39.54
CA HIS A 25 40.68 20.31 -39.27
C HIS A 25 39.75 20.52 -40.47
N ALA A 26 38.46 20.81 -40.23
CA ALA A 26 37.74 21.88 -40.95
C ALA A 26 36.35 22.17 -40.32
N GLN A 27 36.23 23.41 -39.81
CA GLN A 27 35.09 24.35 -39.91
C GLN A 27 33.70 23.86 -39.45
N ARG A 28 33.18 24.25 -38.26
CA ARG A 28 32.69 25.58 -37.82
C ARG A 28 31.58 26.17 -38.73
N ALA A 29 30.33 25.86 -38.38
CA ALA A 29 29.19 26.76 -38.56
C ALA A 29 28.55 26.98 -37.18
N GLN A 30 28.53 28.24 -36.75
CA GLN A 30 27.84 28.72 -35.56
C GLN A 30 26.36 28.91 -35.89
N SER A 31 25.47 28.42 -35.03
CA SER A 31 24.25 29.16 -34.70
C SER A 31 23.91 28.93 -33.24
N SER A 32 24.03 30.02 -32.48
CA SER A 32 23.60 30.21 -31.10
C SER A 32 22.13 29.82 -30.90
N PHE A 33 21.84 29.03 -29.88
CA PHE A 33 20.72 29.30 -28.98
C PHE A 33 21.07 28.80 -27.58
N ASP A 34 20.74 29.64 -26.61
CA ASP A 34 21.27 29.65 -25.26
C ASP A 34 20.86 28.47 -24.37
N LYS A 35 21.77 28.21 -23.43
CA LYS A 35 21.58 27.65 -22.09
C LYS A 35 20.12 27.58 -21.60
N HIS A 36 19.69 26.38 -21.24
CA HIS A 36 19.06 26.13 -19.94
C HIS A 36 19.45 24.73 -19.45
N ASP A 37 20.40 24.71 -18.54
CA ASP A 37 20.65 23.61 -17.61
C ASP A 37 20.20 24.15 -16.25
N ALA A 38 19.05 23.67 -15.75
CA ALA A 38 18.57 23.87 -14.37
C ALA A 38 17.30 23.05 -14.11
N GLY A 39 17.39 22.10 -13.17
CA GLY A 39 16.31 21.76 -12.25
C GLY A 39 15.18 20.88 -12.76
N SER A 40 15.39 19.56 -12.79
CA SER A 40 14.29 18.59 -12.70
C SER A 40 13.77 18.56 -11.26
N GLU A 41 12.95 19.53 -10.89
CA GLU A 41 12.10 19.49 -9.70
C GLU A 41 10.71 19.07 -10.18
N SER A 42 10.46 17.75 -10.28
CA SER A 42 9.14 17.24 -10.66
C SER A 42 8.19 17.42 -9.48
N THR A 43 7.20 18.28 -9.68
CA THR A 43 6.26 18.76 -8.68
C THR A 43 5.32 17.68 -8.16
N HIS A 44 4.90 17.86 -6.92
CA HIS A 44 4.04 17.00 -6.11
C HIS A 44 2.61 16.80 -6.68
N ASP A 45 2.26 17.48 -7.78
CA ASP A 45 0.91 17.55 -8.36
C ASP A 45 0.55 16.34 -9.22
N ASP A 46 1.47 15.79 -10.00
CA ASP A 46 1.22 14.59 -10.84
C ASP A 46 0.85 13.36 -9.97
N LEU A 47 1.29 13.34 -8.71
CA LEU A 47 1.02 12.28 -7.74
C LEU A 47 -0.42 12.31 -7.20
N HIS A 48 -0.98 13.51 -7.05
CA HIS A 48 -2.33 13.73 -6.52
C HIS A 48 -3.39 13.39 -7.55
N ASP A 49 -3.16 13.76 -8.80
CA ASP A 49 -4.11 13.53 -9.89
C ASP A 49 -4.26 12.04 -10.21
N ASP A 50 -3.17 11.27 -10.16
CA ASP A 50 -3.20 9.82 -10.40
C ASP A 50 -3.90 9.03 -9.28
N LEU A 51 -3.72 9.40 -8.00
CA LEU A 51 -4.43 8.76 -6.88
C LEU A 51 -5.90 9.17 -6.83
N GLN A 52 -6.21 10.42 -7.16
CA GLN A 52 -7.59 10.88 -7.28
C GLN A 52 -8.30 10.22 -8.45
N SER A 53 -7.62 10.04 -9.58
CA SER A 53 -8.13 9.29 -10.73
C SER A 53 -8.36 7.82 -10.39
N GLU A 54 -7.43 7.16 -9.69
CA GLU A 54 -7.59 5.79 -9.19
C GLU A 54 -8.77 5.67 -8.20
N LEU A 55 -8.89 6.59 -7.24
CA LEU A 55 -10.01 6.61 -6.31
C LEU A 55 -11.34 6.89 -7.02
N ALA A 56 -11.38 7.83 -7.96
CA ALA A 56 -12.57 8.12 -8.75
C ALA A 56 -13.00 6.91 -9.58
N GLN A 57 -12.04 6.20 -10.18
CA GLN A 57 -12.29 4.95 -10.89
C GLN A 57 -12.81 3.86 -9.93
N VAL A 58 -12.25 3.73 -8.73
CA VAL A 58 -12.71 2.79 -7.68
C VAL A 58 -14.13 3.13 -7.21
N MET A 59 -14.43 4.40 -6.97
CA MET A 59 -15.76 4.85 -6.56
C MET A 59 -16.80 4.64 -7.67
N GLN A 60 -16.42 4.88 -8.94
CA GLN A 60 -17.26 4.60 -10.10
C GLN A 60 -17.45 3.09 -10.31
N SER A 61 -16.41 2.27 -10.15
CA SER A 61 -16.52 0.81 -10.27
C SER A 61 -17.34 0.18 -9.15
N THR A 62 -17.32 0.77 -7.95
CA THR A 62 -18.19 0.38 -6.83
C THR A 62 -19.66 0.57 -7.20
N MET A 63 -20.01 1.65 -7.92
CA MET A 63 -21.38 1.86 -8.44
C MET A 63 -21.75 0.85 -9.54
N ALA A 64 -20.80 0.45 -10.40
CA ALA A 64 -21.04 -0.53 -11.46
C ALA A 64 -21.12 -1.99 -10.95
N ALA A 65 -20.37 -2.36 -9.90
CA ALA A 65 -20.49 -3.66 -9.25
C ALA A 65 -21.81 -3.81 -8.48
N ALA A 66 -22.36 -2.69 -7.97
CA ALA A 66 -23.66 -2.66 -7.30
C ALA A 66 -24.87 -2.89 -8.23
N THR A 67 -24.71 -2.80 -9.55
CA THR A 67 -25.77 -3.16 -10.51
C THR A 67 -25.94 -4.67 -10.72
N GLY A 68 -25.06 -5.52 -10.17
CA GLY A 68 -25.15 -6.99 -10.26
C GLY A 68 -25.39 -7.73 -8.94
N VAL A 69 -25.34 -7.04 -7.80
CA VAL A 69 -25.56 -7.61 -6.47
C VAL A 69 -26.43 -6.63 -5.70
N ALA A 70 -27.55 -7.10 -5.15
CA ALA A 70 -28.56 -6.31 -4.44
C ALA A 70 -27.93 -5.16 -3.63
N ALA A 71 -28.27 -3.93 -4.03
CA ALA A 71 -27.79 -2.70 -3.44
C ALA A 71 -27.97 -2.72 -1.92
N SER A 72 -26.88 -2.93 -1.20
CA SER A 72 -26.78 -2.51 0.20
C SER A 72 -26.43 -1.04 0.15
N SER A 73 -27.43 -0.19 -0.05
CA SER A 73 -27.27 1.25 0.07
C SER A 73 -26.77 1.56 1.48
N SER A 74 -25.49 1.93 1.61
CA SER A 74 -25.04 2.68 2.79
C SER A 74 -25.67 4.06 2.70
N SER A 75 -26.90 4.16 3.18
CA SER A 75 -27.60 5.43 3.35
C SER A 75 -26.74 6.31 4.27
N LEU A 76 -26.18 7.36 3.70
CA LEU A 76 -25.65 8.49 4.46
C LEU A 76 -26.74 8.97 5.43
N PRO A 77 -26.46 9.20 6.71
CA PRO A 77 -27.33 10.04 7.51
C PRO A 77 -27.29 11.43 6.90
N THR A 78 -28.38 11.83 6.24
CA THR A 78 -28.68 13.23 6.00
C THR A 78 -28.73 13.90 7.36
N ALA A 79 -27.74 14.74 7.64
CA ALA A 79 -27.74 15.59 8.82
C ALA A 79 -28.85 16.63 8.62
N ASP A 80 -30.07 16.27 9.03
CA ASP A 80 -31.11 17.25 9.30
C ASP A 80 -30.62 18.13 10.45
N VAL A 81 -30.48 19.40 10.12
CA VAL A 81 -30.23 20.48 11.07
C VAL A 81 -31.53 20.67 11.84
N ASP A 82 -31.68 20.00 12.97
CA ASP A 82 -32.53 20.51 14.04
C ASP A 82 -32.04 20.07 15.41
N GLY A 83 -31.88 21.05 16.28
CA GLY A 83 -31.32 20.89 17.61
C GLY A 83 -32.28 20.14 18.53
N SER A 84 -31.80 19.05 19.11
CA SER A 84 -32.07 18.70 20.50
C SER A 84 -31.08 17.66 20.99
N SER A 85 -30.54 17.94 22.16
CA SER A 85 -29.63 17.13 22.95
C SER A 85 -30.13 15.69 23.17
N SER A 86 -29.32 14.71 22.79
CA SER A 86 -29.30 13.39 23.44
C SER A 86 -27.89 12.79 23.38
N SER A 87 -27.28 12.71 24.55
CA SER A 87 -26.02 12.02 24.85
C SER A 87 -26.11 10.51 24.63
N ALA A 88 -25.17 9.91 23.87
CA ALA A 88 -24.55 8.60 24.13
C ALA A 88 -23.61 8.16 22.99
N ALA A 89 -22.32 8.49 23.09
CA ALA A 89 -21.16 7.67 22.71
C ALA A 89 -19.91 8.56 22.88
N GLY A 90 -19.07 8.26 23.87
CA GLY A 90 -17.84 9.01 24.14
C GLY A 90 -16.79 8.79 23.05
N GLY A 91 -16.98 9.38 21.88
CA GLY A 91 -15.93 9.51 20.86
C GLY A 91 -14.93 10.57 21.31
N GLU A 92 -13.62 10.29 21.17
CA GLU A 92 -12.58 11.31 21.34
C GLU A 92 -12.85 12.43 20.31
N ALA A 93 -13.31 13.59 20.79
CA ALA A 93 -13.56 14.74 19.93
C ALA A 93 -12.26 15.23 19.30
N ILE A 94 -12.27 15.50 17.99
CA ILE A 94 -11.09 16.03 17.32
C ILE A 94 -11.04 17.53 17.59
N HIS A 95 -9.99 17.98 18.28
CA HIS A 95 -9.76 19.39 18.54
C HIS A 95 -8.81 19.98 17.50
N LEU A 96 -9.34 20.83 16.62
CA LEU A 96 -8.58 21.55 15.60
C LEU A 96 -8.18 22.93 16.10
N THR A 97 -6.90 23.30 15.91
CA THR A 97 -6.39 24.65 16.16
C THR A 97 -6.14 25.35 14.83
N LYS A 98 -6.79 26.49 14.59
CA LYS A 98 -6.56 27.29 13.37
C LYS A 98 -5.17 27.91 13.41
N LEU A 99 -4.39 27.73 12.35
CA LEU A 99 -3.08 28.33 12.20
C LEU A 99 -3.20 29.69 11.51
N VAL A 100 -2.40 30.65 11.96
CA VAL A 100 -2.32 31.97 11.31
C VAL A 100 -1.69 31.85 9.91
N ARG A 101 -0.71 30.95 9.76
CA ARG A 101 -0.04 30.61 8.50
C ARG A 101 0.34 29.12 8.50
N PRO A 102 0.37 28.46 7.33
CA PRO A 102 0.90 27.10 7.23
C PRO A 102 2.39 27.07 7.63
N PRO A 103 2.90 25.92 8.10
CA PRO A 103 4.34 25.72 8.27
C PRO A 103 5.08 25.93 6.93
N ALA A 104 6.28 26.50 6.95
CA ALA A 104 7.04 26.85 5.74
C ALA A 104 7.29 25.67 4.78
N LYS A 105 7.38 24.44 5.29
CA LYS A 105 7.50 23.23 4.46
C LYS A 105 6.26 22.91 3.61
N PHE A 106 5.12 23.51 3.94
CA PHE A 106 3.85 23.36 3.24
C PHE A 106 3.42 24.65 2.53
N ASP A 107 4.33 25.61 2.38
CA ASP A 107 4.02 26.94 1.85
C ASP A 107 3.45 26.87 0.43
N LEU A 108 3.80 25.85 -0.36
CA LEU A 108 3.25 25.62 -1.72
C LEU A 108 1.72 25.41 -1.77
N LEU A 109 1.04 25.18 -0.64
CA LEU A 109 -0.43 25.11 -0.56
C LEU A 109 -1.08 26.51 -0.38
N THR A 110 -0.43 27.55 -0.92
CA THR A 110 -0.46 29.01 -0.64
C THR A 110 -1.83 29.73 -0.61
N HIS A 111 -2.95 29.06 -0.87
CA HIS A 111 -4.27 29.71 -0.99
C HIS A 111 -5.36 29.10 -0.11
N SER A 112 -5.00 28.32 0.92
CA SER A 112 -5.94 27.64 1.80
C SER A 112 -5.77 28.00 3.27
N PHE A 113 -6.85 27.90 4.06
CA PHE A 113 -6.73 27.96 5.52
C PHE A 113 -6.03 26.69 6.03
N ALA A 114 -5.21 26.85 7.06
CA ALA A 114 -4.49 25.75 7.68
C ALA A 114 -5.00 25.52 9.12
N TYR A 115 -5.22 24.26 9.46
CA TYR A 115 -5.59 23.82 10.81
C TYR A 115 -4.65 22.70 11.25
N GLU A 116 -4.33 22.64 12.54
CA GLU A 116 -3.57 21.55 13.13
C GLU A 116 -4.41 20.72 14.12
N TRP A 117 -4.15 19.42 14.15
CA TRP A 117 -4.63 18.49 15.15
C TRP A 117 -3.44 17.73 15.73
N ARG A 118 -3.20 17.91 17.03
CA ARG A 118 -2.16 17.17 17.76
C ARG A 118 -2.77 15.92 18.36
N THR A 119 -2.17 14.78 18.08
CA THR A 119 -2.71 13.47 18.45
C THR A 119 -1.59 12.42 18.48
N THR A 120 -1.97 11.14 18.51
CA THR A 120 -1.03 10.03 18.36
C THR A 120 -1.28 9.28 17.05
N ALA A 121 -0.29 8.51 16.63
CA ALA A 121 -0.38 7.69 15.44
C ALA A 121 -1.52 6.67 15.49
N ARG A 122 -1.99 6.27 16.69
CA ARG A 122 -3.19 5.43 16.87
C ARG A 122 -4.43 6.02 16.18
N LEU A 123 -4.61 7.34 16.25
CA LEU A 123 -5.75 8.04 15.64
C LEU A 123 -5.38 8.62 14.27
N ALA A 124 -4.20 9.23 14.14
CA ALA A 124 -3.79 9.88 12.88
C ALA A 124 -3.75 8.91 11.69
N ARG A 125 -3.28 7.66 11.89
CA ARG A 125 -3.29 6.66 10.80
C ARG A 125 -4.70 6.32 10.32
N LYS A 126 -5.72 6.55 11.16
CA LYS A 126 -7.12 6.30 10.80
C LYS A 126 -7.76 7.42 9.98
N VAL A 127 -7.09 8.56 9.80
CA VAL A 127 -7.57 9.62 8.90
C VAL A 127 -6.74 9.70 7.62
N VAL A 128 -5.51 9.17 7.65
CA VAL A 128 -4.65 9.07 6.47
C VAL A 128 -4.87 7.76 5.72
N GLY A 129 -4.92 6.63 6.43
CA GLY A 129 -5.03 5.31 5.84
C GLY A 129 -3.69 4.72 5.36
N PRO A 130 -3.69 3.43 4.96
CA PRO A 130 -2.50 2.63 4.67
C PRO A 130 -1.42 3.24 3.75
N MET A 131 -1.84 3.95 2.70
CA MET A 131 -1.06 4.69 1.69
C MET A 131 -1.81 5.96 1.28
N ARG A 132 -2.34 6.69 2.28
CA ARG A 132 -3.10 7.93 2.08
C ARG A 132 -4.47 7.78 1.40
N GLU A 133 -5.00 6.56 1.26
CA GLU A 133 -6.26 6.37 0.54
C GLU A 133 -7.45 6.99 1.26
N TRP A 134 -7.47 7.00 2.60
CA TRP A 134 -8.50 7.70 3.37
C TRP A 134 -8.31 9.21 3.38
N ALA A 135 -7.06 9.70 3.38
CA ALA A 135 -6.79 11.13 3.16
C ALA A 135 -7.31 11.58 1.79
N ASN A 136 -7.11 10.78 0.75
CA ASN A 136 -7.64 11.06 -0.60
C ASN A 136 -9.16 10.97 -0.66
N GLU A 137 -9.77 10.05 0.10
CA GLU A 137 -11.22 9.97 0.20
C GLU A 137 -11.83 11.18 0.94
N ILE A 138 -11.18 11.65 2.01
CA ILE A 138 -11.54 12.90 2.68
C ILE A 138 -11.42 14.07 1.71
N LYS A 139 -10.33 14.15 0.95
CA LYS A 139 -10.12 15.17 -0.10
C LYS A 139 -11.22 15.11 -1.17
N TYR A 140 -11.57 13.93 -1.65
CA TYR A 140 -12.66 13.74 -2.61
C TYR A 140 -14.01 14.23 -2.05
N ARG A 141 -14.32 13.92 -0.79
CA ARG A 141 -15.60 14.27 -0.15
C ARG A 141 -15.71 15.73 0.26
N THR A 142 -14.60 16.40 0.56
CA THR A 142 -14.61 17.70 1.26
C THR A 142 -13.75 18.79 0.62
N GLY A 143 -12.89 18.43 -0.33
CA GLY A 143 -11.88 19.31 -0.91
C GLY A 143 -10.69 19.60 0.01
N VAL A 144 -10.63 19.01 1.20
CA VAL A 144 -9.55 19.25 2.17
C VAL A 144 -8.39 18.31 1.95
N HIS A 145 -7.19 18.88 1.83
CA HIS A 145 -5.94 18.12 1.79
C HIS A 145 -5.45 17.82 3.20
N VAL A 146 -5.05 16.56 3.46
CA VAL A 146 -4.62 16.08 4.77
C VAL A 146 -3.16 15.63 4.70
N GLU A 147 -2.34 16.16 5.60
CA GLU A 147 -0.94 15.77 5.81
C GLU A 147 -0.72 15.33 7.27
N MET A 148 0.27 14.48 7.51
CA MET A 148 0.68 14.12 8.87
C MET A 148 2.19 14.03 9.00
N ASP A 149 2.73 14.45 10.14
CA ASP A 149 4.14 14.31 10.48
C ASP A 149 4.32 13.91 11.95
N PRO A 150 5.41 13.18 12.28
CA PRO A 150 5.84 13.06 13.67
C PRO A 150 6.02 14.45 14.30
N THR A 151 5.40 14.68 15.45
CA THR A 151 5.57 15.93 16.20
C THR A 151 7.00 16.06 16.71
N TYR A 152 7.61 14.93 17.10
CA TYR A 152 8.98 14.83 17.62
C TYR A 152 9.76 13.75 16.87
N PRO A 153 10.23 14.03 15.64
CA PRO A 153 10.97 13.06 14.82
C PRO A 153 12.27 12.58 15.48
N GLU A 154 12.90 13.40 16.32
CA GLU A 154 14.10 13.08 17.08
C GLU A 154 13.86 11.97 18.12
N LYS A 155 12.71 11.97 18.81
CA LYS A 155 12.32 10.89 19.73
C LYS A 155 12.11 9.57 18.99
N LEU A 156 11.53 9.64 17.78
CA LEU A 156 11.34 8.48 16.92
C LEU A 156 12.69 7.90 16.47
N ALA A 157 13.63 8.76 16.07
CA ALA A 157 14.97 8.36 15.67
C ALA A 157 15.80 7.81 16.85
N ALA A 158 15.58 8.32 18.06
CA ALA A 158 16.22 7.84 19.29
C ALA A 158 15.65 6.51 19.81
N GLY A 159 14.47 6.09 19.33
CA GLY A 159 13.79 4.88 19.81
C GLY A 159 13.06 5.06 21.14
N ASP A 160 12.63 6.29 21.46
CA ASP A 160 12.00 6.62 22.75
C ASP A 160 10.57 6.08 22.88
N TYR A 161 9.92 5.77 21.75
CA TYR A 161 8.58 5.18 21.73
C TYR A 161 8.66 3.66 21.85
N LYS A 162 7.81 3.08 22.72
CA LYS A 162 7.70 1.63 22.87
C LYS A 162 6.80 1.00 21.80
N LEU A 163 5.73 1.70 21.43
CA LEU A 163 4.72 1.22 20.49
C LEU A 163 4.46 2.25 19.39
N ALA A 164 4.16 1.76 18.19
CA ALA A 164 3.66 2.55 17.07
C ALA A 164 2.48 3.46 17.41
N ASP A 165 1.62 3.05 18.33
CA ASP A 165 0.41 3.79 18.71
C ASP A 165 0.69 5.04 19.54
N ASP A 166 1.85 5.06 20.21
CA ASP A 166 2.25 6.13 21.14
C ASP A 166 2.99 7.27 20.45
N VAL A 167 3.40 7.08 19.18
CA VAL A 167 4.11 8.10 18.41
C VAL A 167 3.24 9.36 18.31
N GLU A 168 3.75 10.48 18.82
CA GLU A 168 3.06 11.78 18.76
C GLU A 168 3.07 12.31 17.32
N ILE A 169 1.89 12.63 16.78
CA ILE A 169 1.68 13.06 15.40
C ILE A 169 0.96 14.41 15.38
N THR A 170 1.42 15.29 14.49
CA THR A 170 0.69 16.49 14.10
C THR A 170 0.06 16.26 12.73
N VAL A 171 -1.26 16.34 12.66
CA VAL A 171 -2.03 16.28 11.42
C VAL A 171 -2.39 17.70 10.98
N TYR A 172 -2.17 18.01 9.71
CA TYR A 172 -2.48 19.31 9.11
C TYR A 172 -3.61 19.17 8.09
N LEU A 173 -4.55 20.10 8.13
CA LEU A 173 -5.67 20.20 7.19
C LEU A 173 -5.56 21.50 6.42
N PHE A 174 -5.62 21.41 5.10
CA PHE A 174 -5.55 22.55 4.18
C PHE A 174 -6.81 22.61 3.32
N GLY A 175 -7.59 23.68 3.48
CA GLY A 175 -8.84 23.85 2.72
C GLY A 175 -9.62 25.11 3.09
N THR A 176 -10.88 25.17 2.66
CA THR A 176 -11.81 26.23 3.08
C THR A 176 -12.32 25.96 4.49
N ASP A 177 -12.74 27.00 5.23
CA ASP A 177 -13.29 26.82 6.59
C ASP A 177 -14.47 25.83 6.61
N ARG A 178 -15.37 25.92 5.61
CA ARG A 178 -16.49 24.96 5.45
C ARG A 178 -15.99 23.54 5.15
N GLY A 179 -15.00 23.42 4.26
CA GLY A 179 -14.38 22.13 3.93
C GLY A 179 -13.79 21.48 5.17
N VAL A 180 -13.05 22.24 6.00
CA VAL A 180 -12.42 21.75 7.22
C VAL A 180 -13.45 21.28 8.25
N VAL A 181 -14.54 22.03 8.47
CA VAL A 181 -15.62 21.59 9.38
C VAL A 181 -16.25 20.27 8.90
N ASN A 182 -16.45 20.10 7.59
CA ASN A 182 -16.95 18.85 7.04
C ASN A 182 -15.93 17.71 7.17
N ALA A 183 -14.65 17.99 6.90
CA ALA A 183 -13.56 17.03 7.05
C ALA A 183 -13.43 16.57 8.50
N GLN A 184 -13.54 17.47 9.47
CA GLN A 184 -13.52 17.13 10.90
C GLN A 184 -14.61 16.11 11.24
N LYS A 185 -15.85 16.29 10.79
CA LYS A 185 -16.94 15.32 11.02
C LYS A 185 -16.65 13.96 10.41
N VAL A 186 -16.11 13.93 9.19
CA VAL A 186 -15.71 12.68 8.52
C VAL A 186 -14.57 12.01 9.30
N MET A 187 -13.59 12.77 9.76
CA MET A 187 -12.47 12.28 10.56
C MET A 187 -12.92 11.73 11.92
N GLU A 188 -13.84 12.41 12.61
CA GLU A 188 -14.42 11.96 13.88
C GLU A 188 -15.14 10.61 13.74
N ALA A 189 -15.81 10.39 12.61
CA ALA A 189 -16.40 9.09 12.31
C ALA A 189 -15.36 8.05 11.85
N ALA A 190 -14.29 8.48 11.17
CA ALA A 190 -13.20 7.60 10.72
C ALA A 190 -12.39 7.05 11.89
N ILE A 191 -12.11 7.85 12.93
CA ILE A 191 -11.35 7.39 14.11
C ILE A 191 -12.09 6.34 14.94
N GLN A 192 -13.42 6.27 14.81
CA GLN A 192 -14.26 5.23 15.42
C GLN A 192 -14.22 3.91 14.65
N GLN A 193 -13.75 3.93 13.40
CA GLN A 193 -13.53 2.75 12.57
C GLN A 193 -12.10 2.21 12.72
N ASP A 194 -11.82 1.10 12.06
CA ASP A 194 -10.49 0.49 12.03
C ASP A 194 -10.08 0.22 10.57
N PRO A 195 -9.53 1.23 9.86
CA PRO A 195 -9.05 1.09 8.48
C PRO A 195 -8.06 -0.07 8.40
N SER A 196 -8.18 -0.87 7.36
CA SER A 196 -7.32 -2.03 7.20
C SER A 196 -7.00 -2.29 5.73
N TYR A 197 -5.83 -2.86 5.49
CA TYR A 197 -5.65 -3.66 4.30
C TYR A 197 -6.51 -4.93 4.40
N VAL A 198 -7.03 -5.39 3.27
CA VAL A 198 -7.75 -6.66 3.17
C VAL A 198 -7.04 -7.55 2.17
N ARG A 199 -6.98 -8.85 2.46
CA ARG A 199 -6.49 -9.87 1.52
C ARG A 199 -7.49 -11.00 1.44
N LEU A 200 -7.93 -11.31 0.23
CA LEU A 200 -8.82 -12.43 -0.05
C LEU A 200 -8.03 -13.51 -0.79
N GLY A 201 -7.60 -14.52 -0.02
CA GLY A 201 -6.91 -15.68 -0.54
C GLY A 201 -7.88 -16.59 -1.29
N VAL A 202 -7.94 -16.40 -2.61
CA VAL A 202 -8.72 -17.26 -3.50
C VAL A 202 -7.92 -18.51 -3.82
N PHE A 203 -8.51 -19.68 -3.60
CA PHE A 203 -7.90 -20.96 -3.92
C PHE A 203 -8.82 -21.86 -4.73
N ARG A 204 -8.24 -22.83 -5.44
CA ARG A 204 -8.97 -23.85 -6.20
C ARG A 204 -8.40 -25.24 -5.96
N ARG A 205 -9.26 -26.26 -5.99
CA ARG A 205 -8.83 -27.66 -6.01
C ARG A 205 -8.39 -28.06 -7.41
N LYS A 206 -7.32 -28.85 -7.49
CA LYS A 206 -6.90 -29.44 -8.76
C LYS A 206 -7.70 -30.72 -9.06
N PRO A 207 -7.96 -31.05 -10.35
CA PRO A 207 -8.68 -32.26 -10.74
C PRO A 207 -7.98 -33.57 -10.33
N ASP A 208 -6.66 -33.54 -10.16
CA ASP A 208 -5.84 -34.67 -9.74
C ASP A 208 -5.85 -34.89 -8.21
N ASN A 209 -6.67 -34.12 -7.48
CA ASN A 209 -6.81 -34.17 -6.03
C ASN A 209 -5.50 -33.91 -5.25
N SER A 210 -4.54 -33.22 -5.88
CA SER A 210 -3.35 -32.70 -5.21
C SER A 210 -3.62 -31.36 -4.51
N ASP A 211 -2.65 -30.86 -3.75
CA ASP A 211 -2.78 -29.62 -2.95
C ASP A 211 -3.40 -28.46 -3.73
N VAL A 212 -4.21 -27.65 -3.04
CA VAL A 212 -4.87 -26.49 -3.64
C VAL A 212 -3.87 -25.46 -4.19
N GLU A 213 -4.31 -24.72 -5.20
CA GLU A 213 -3.54 -23.60 -5.76
C GLU A 213 -4.18 -22.27 -5.36
N TRP A 214 -3.34 -21.27 -5.10
CA TRP A 214 -3.73 -19.93 -4.66
C TRP A 214 -3.47 -18.92 -5.76
N LEU A 215 -4.45 -18.04 -5.98
CA LEU A 215 -4.31 -16.96 -6.95
C LEU A 215 -3.40 -15.87 -6.40
N THR A 216 -2.45 -15.42 -7.22
CA THR A 216 -1.46 -14.41 -6.85
C THR A 216 -1.25 -13.38 -7.95
N LEU A 217 -0.80 -12.20 -7.55
CA LEU A 217 -0.50 -11.05 -8.39
C LEU A 217 0.85 -10.43 -8.00
N ARG A 218 1.47 -9.73 -8.94
CA ARG A 218 2.64 -8.89 -8.68
C ARG A 218 2.30 -7.42 -8.93
N ARG A 219 2.15 -6.66 -7.85
CA ARG A 219 1.90 -5.21 -7.91
C ARG A 219 3.22 -4.45 -8.02
N ILE A 220 3.33 -3.60 -9.01
CA ILE A 220 4.41 -2.62 -9.16
C ILE A 220 4.09 -1.45 -8.24
N ASN A 221 4.94 -1.26 -7.22
CA ASN A 221 4.79 -0.16 -6.28
C ASN A 221 5.41 1.11 -6.86
N ARG A 222 4.81 2.25 -6.55
CA ARG A 222 5.32 3.58 -6.95
C ARG A 222 6.69 3.84 -6.33
N ASP A 223 7.46 4.73 -6.95
CA ASP A 223 8.80 5.09 -6.46
C ASP A 223 8.74 5.81 -5.12
N HIS A 224 7.75 6.67 -4.92
CA HIS A 224 7.47 7.27 -3.62
C HIS A 224 6.70 6.29 -2.73
N ARG A 225 7.46 5.39 -2.10
CA ARG A 225 6.97 4.38 -1.17
C ARG A 225 7.81 4.40 0.11
N PRO A 226 7.23 4.00 1.26
CA PRO A 226 8.01 3.71 2.45
C PRO A 226 9.15 2.71 2.18
N PRO A 227 10.29 2.82 2.89
CA PRO A 227 11.50 2.05 2.60
C PRO A 227 11.32 0.54 2.77
N ASP A 228 10.38 0.10 3.61
CA ASP A 228 10.07 -1.31 3.90
C ASP A 228 9.24 -2.01 2.81
N ILE A 229 8.59 -1.26 1.92
CA ILE A 229 7.76 -1.82 0.84
C ILE A 229 8.67 -2.06 -0.37
N PRO A 230 8.82 -3.26 -0.94
CA PRO A 230 9.71 -3.47 -2.09
C PRO A 230 9.20 -2.78 -3.36
N LYS A 231 10.00 -2.71 -4.43
CA LYS A 231 9.56 -2.16 -5.74
C LYS A 231 8.41 -2.96 -6.35
N ILE A 232 8.42 -4.28 -6.22
CA ILE A 232 7.35 -5.16 -6.69
C ILE A 232 6.92 -6.06 -5.54
N SER A 233 5.62 -6.16 -5.29
CA SER A 233 5.05 -7.01 -4.24
C SER A 233 4.34 -8.22 -4.84
N LEU A 234 4.85 -9.42 -4.56
CA LEU A 234 4.11 -10.66 -4.72
C LEU A 234 3.05 -10.74 -3.61
N LYS A 235 1.77 -10.77 -3.99
CA LYS A 235 0.63 -10.74 -3.07
C LYS A 235 -0.51 -11.63 -3.53
N LEU A 236 -1.37 -12.03 -2.59
CA LEU A 236 -2.72 -12.51 -2.90
C LEU A 236 -3.65 -11.31 -3.14
N PRO A 237 -4.80 -11.51 -3.80
CA PRO A 237 -5.75 -10.44 -4.10
C PRO A 237 -6.19 -9.64 -2.87
N GLY A 238 -6.48 -8.37 -3.08
CA GLY A 238 -7.09 -7.48 -2.11
C GLY A 238 -6.30 -6.18 -1.89
N LYS A 239 -7.02 -5.11 -1.61
CA LYS A 239 -6.48 -3.76 -1.38
C LYS A 239 -6.72 -3.34 0.07
N TYR A 240 -7.65 -2.41 0.30
CA TYR A 240 -7.96 -1.75 1.55
C TYR A 240 -9.48 -1.47 1.65
N THR A 241 -9.95 -1.20 2.86
CA THR A 241 -11.31 -0.70 3.13
C THR A 241 -11.44 0.77 2.74
N LEU A 242 -12.57 1.18 2.17
CA LEU A 242 -13.00 2.58 2.08
C LEU A 242 -13.60 3.07 3.41
N LEU A 243 -13.83 4.37 3.56
CA LEU A 243 -14.56 4.91 4.71
C LEU A 243 -15.96 4.27 4.77
N TYR A 244 -16.36 3.82 5.96
CA TYR A 244 -17.64 3.17 6.26
C TYR A 244 -17.84 1.80 5.61
N GLU A 245 -16.81 1.21 4.99
CA GLU A 245 -16.89 -0.09 4.34
C GLU A 245 -16.52 -1.24 5.30
N ASN A 246 -17.31 -2.32 5.25
CA ASN A 246 -17.03 -3.52 6.04
C ASN A 246 -15.86 -4.33 5.45
N TYR A 247 -15.09 -5.04 6.29
CA TYR A 247 -13.92 -5.80 5.84
C TYR A 247 -14.21 -6.85 4.76
N LYS A 248 -15.29 -7.62 4.93
CA LYS A 248 -15.67 -8.67 3.99
C LYS A 248 -16.10 -8.07 2.64
N GLU A 249 -16.84 -6.97 2.68
CA GLU A 249 -17.26 -6.22 1.49
C GLU A 249 -16.04 -5.68 0.73
N ALA A 250 -15.12 -5.03 1.44
CA ALA A 250 -13.85 -4.57 0.87
C ALA A 250 -13.04 -5.71 0.26
N ALA A 251 -12.97 -6.86 0.92
CA ALA A 251 -12.24 -8.03 0.43
C ALA A 251 -12.82 -8.55 -0.89
N ILE A 252 -14.15 -8.59 -1.01
CA ILE A 252 -14.86 -9.05 -2.23
C ILE A 252 -14.74 -8.03 -3.36
N ARG A 253 -14.99 -6.73 -3.08
CA ARG A 253 -14.82 -5.66 -4.07
C ARG A 253 -13.40 -5.65 -4.63
N THR A 254 -12.41 -5.68 -3.74
CA THR A 254 -11.00 -5.58 -4.16
C THR A 254 -10.45 -6.85 -4.81
N LEU A 255 -11.07 -8.02 -4.56
CA LEU A 255 -10.82 -9.22 -5.37
C LEU A 255 -11.24 -8.98 -6.82
N TRP A 256 -12.46 -8.47 -7.03
CA TRP A 256 -12.95 -8.20 -8.38
C TRP A 256 -12.09 -7.16 -9.09
N GLU A 257 -11.74 -6.07 -8.41
CA GLU A 257 -10.90 -5.00 -8.99
C GLU A 257 -9.53 -5.49 -9.46
N GLU A 258 -8.96 -6.51 -8.82
CA GLU A 258 -7.63 -7.03 -9.15
C GLU A 258 -7.65 -8.26 -10.05
N THR A 259 -8.78 -8.98 -10.17
CA THR A 259 -8.81 -10.28 -10.86
C THR A 259 -9.99 -10.49 -11.80
N GLY A 260 -11.05 -9.70 -11.67
CA GLY A 260 -12.35 -9.89 -12.32
C GLY A 260 -13.19 -11.03 -11.75
N ILE A 261 -12.72 -11.72 -10.70
CA ILE A 261 -13.46 -12.81 -10.04
C ILE A 261 -14.51 -12.23 -9.09
N THR A 262 -15.69 -12.84 -9.05
CA THR A 262 -16.73 -12.56 -8.05
C THR A 262 -16.85 -13.74 -7.11
N ALA A 263 -16.80 -13.49 -5.80
CA ALA A 263 -16.99 -14.50 -4.76
C ALA A 263 -18.28 -14.20 -3.96
N PRO A 264 -19.18 -15.17 -3.75
CA PRO A 264 -20.35 -14.99 -2.91
C PRO A 264 -19.97 -14.68 -1.46
N PRO A 265 -20.58 -13.68 -0.79
CA PRO A 265 -20.21 -13.33 0.60
C PRO A 265 -20.33 -14.45 1.63
N VAL A 266 -21.21 -15.44 1.37
CA VAL A 266 -21.40 -16.63 2.21
C VAL A 266 -20.23 -17.61 2.12
N GLU A 267 -19.44 -17.54 1.05
CA GLU A 267 -18.27 -18.41 0.82
C GLU A 267 -16.94 -17.72 1.16
N VAL A 268 -17.00 -16.51 1.74
CA VAL A 268 -15.82 -15.75 2.16
C VAL A 268 -15.70 -15.81 3.67
N TYR A 269 -14.62 -16.43 4.14
CA TYR A 269 -14.38 -16.68 5.57
C TYR A 269 -13.17 -15.89 6.08
N PRO A 270 -13.27 -15.22 7.24
CA PRO A 270 -12.10 -14.60 7.87
C PRO A 270 -11.11 -15.67 8.34
N SER A 271 -9.82 -15.47 8.07
CA SER A 271 -8.77 -16.47 8.33
C SER A 271 -7.61 -15.93 9.18
N GLY A 272 -7.45 -14.61 9.29
CA GLY A 272 -6.34 -14.05 10.06
C GLY A 272 -6.37 -12.54 10.20
N TYR A 273 -5.52 -12.06 11.10
CA TYR A 273 -5.32 -10.64 11.38
C TYR A 273 -3.86 -10.40 11.79
N LEU A 274 -3.19 -9.47 11.13
CA LEU A 274 -1.82 -9.07 11.48
C LEU A 274 -1.73 -7.57 11.66
N ARG A 275 -0.99 -7.14 12.68
CA ARG A 275 -0.72 -5.74 12.97
C ARG A 275 0.74 -5.56 13.36
N SER A 276 1.39 -4.54 12.80
CA SER A 276 2.73 -4.14 13.22
C SER A 276 2.64 -3.21 14.44
N THR A 277 3.56 -3.40 15.38
CA THR A 277 3.69 -2.59 16.60
C THR A 277 4.94 -1.72 16.62
N ASP A 278 5.79 -1.82 15.59
CA ASP A 278 7.08 -1.14 15.49
C ASP A 278 6.87 0.38 15.30
N PRO A 279 7.39 1.21 16.22
CA PRO A 279 7.30 2.67 16.15
C PRO A 279 7.77 3.28 14.84
N LEU A 280 8.81 2.73 14.21
CA LEU A 280 9.34 3.24 12.94
C LEU A 280 8.32 3.16 11.80
N TYR A 281 7.31 2.31 11.94
CA TYR A 281 6.26 2.11 10.95
C TYR A 281 4.89 2.55 11.49
N PHE A 282 4.85 3.66 12.22
CA PHE A 282 3.64 4.19 12.89
C PHE A 282 2.44 4.43 11.96
N TRP A 283 2.65 4.58 10.65
CA TRP A 283 1.59 4.72 9.66
C TRP A 283 0.91 3.39 9.29
N ARG A 284 1.50 2.24 9.63
CA ARG A 284 0.95 0.94 9.28
C ARG A 284 -0.40 0.72 9.94
N VAL A 285 -1.36 0.35 9.11
CA VAL A 285 -2.66 -0.17 9.52
C VAL A 285 -2.64 -1.71 9.56
N PRO A 286 -3.59 -2.35 10.24
CA PRO A 286 -3.71 -3.80 10.25
C PRO A 286 -4.01 -4.38 8.85
N VAL A 287 -3.77 -5.69 8.72
CA VAL A 287 -4.18 -6.48 7.56
C VAL A 287 -5.16 -7.57 8.01
N ARG A 288 -6.35 -7.56 7.44
CA ARG A 288 -7.40 -8.59 7.63
C ARG A 288 -7.32 -9.59 6.49
N TYR A 289 -7.27 -10.87 6.83
CA TYR A 289 -7.16 -11.96 5.86
C TYR A 289 -8.46 -12.75 5.79
N PHE A 290 -8.79 -13.16 4.56
CA PHE A 290 -9.95 -13.96 4.22
C PHE A 290 -9.55 -15.06 3.25
N VAL A 291 -10.38 -16.10 3.14
CA VAL A 291 -10.26 -17.17 2.15
C VAL A 291 -11.58 -17.43 1.45
N ALA A 292 -11.50 -17.87 0.19
CA ALA A 292 -12.65 -18.34 -0.58
C ALA A 292 -12.21 -19.40 -1.59
N GLU A 293 -13.01 -20.47 -1.72
CA GLU A 293 -12.85 -21.47 -2.77
C GLU A 293 -13.46 -20.96 -4.08
N VAL A 294 -12.84 -21.26 -5.22
CA VAL A 294 -13.41 -21.02 -6.55
C VAL A 294 -13.30 -22.28 -7.42
N PRO A 295 -14.19 -22.44 -8.43
CA PRO A 295 -14.10 -23.56 -9.36
C PRO A 295 -12.75 -23.59 -10.10
N PHE A 296 -12.26 -24.80 -10.41
CA PHE A 296 -10.97 -24.95 -11.08
C PHE A 296 -10.87 -24.18 -12.40
N GLY A 297 -11.95 -24.19 -13.20
CA GLY A 297 -12.07 -23.50 -14.49
C GLY A 297 -12.56 -22.06 -14.40
N VAL A 298 -12.46 -21.38 -13.25
CA VAL A 298 -12.85 -19.97 -13.12
C VAL A 298 -12.07 -19.09 -14.11
N GLU A 299 -12.78 -18.19 -14.78
CA GLU A 299 -12.15 -17.20 -15.67
C GLU A 299 -11.46 -16.11 -14.84
N VAL A 300 -10.15 -15.95 -15.04
CA VAL A 300 -9.37 -14.87 -14.42
C VAL A 300 -9.10 -13.81 -15.47
N LYS A 301 -9.67 -12.61 -15.29
CA LYS A 301 -9.58 -11.51 -16.26
C LYS A 301 -8.40 -10.58 -15.99
N GLY A 302 -7.72 -10.76 -14.86
CA GLY A 302 -6.68 -9.85 -14.38
C GLY A 302 -7.24 -8.54 -13.79
N PRO A 303 -6.40 -7.54 -13.56
CA PRO A 303 -6.81 -6.27 -12.97
C PRO A 303 -7.89 -5.56 -13.80
N GLN A 304 -8.99 -5.17 -13.15
CA GLN A 304 -10.08 -4.38 -13.73
C GLN A 304 -9.90 -2.88 -13.46
N ALA A 305 -9.25 -2.54 -12.35
CA ALA A 305 -8.82 -1.18 -12.01
C ALA A 305 -7.28 -1.09 -12.00
N THR A 306 -6.74 0.06 -12.41
CA THR A 306 -5.29 0.37 -12.41
C THR A 306 -4.37 -0.74 -12.94
N LYS A 307 -4.68 -1.24 -14.15
CA LYS A 307 -3.92 -2.30 -14.85
C LYS A 307 -2.42 -2.06 -14.90
N GLN A 308 -2.01 -0.82 -15.14
CA GLN A 308 -0.62 -0.38 -15.22
C GLN A 308 0.19 -0.59 -13.93
N SER A 309 -0.49 -0.75 -12.79
CA SER A 309 0.16 -1.00 -11.49
C SER A 309 0.46 -2.49 -11.26
N TYR A 310 0.20 -3.36 -12.23
CA TYR A 310 0.48 -4.79 -12.14
C TYR A 310 1.40 -5.24 -13.25
N MET A 311 2.21 -6.24 -12.94
CA MET A 311 3.14 -6.82 -13.90
C MET A 311 2.36 -7.62 -14.94
N MET A 312 2.31 -7.11 -16.18
CA MET A 312 1.61 -7.69 -17.33
C MET A 312 2.47 -7.52 -18.59
N GLY A 313 2.24 -8.32 -19.64
CA GLY A 313 2.89 -8.16 -20.93
C GLY A 313 4.42 -8.31 -20.95
N TRP A 314 5.00 -9.07 -20.01
CA TRP A 314 6.45 -9.26 -19.92
C TRP A 314 6.99 -10.29 -20.94
N ASP A 315 8.30 -10.28 -21.22
CA ASP A 315 8.97 -11.34 -21.98
C ASP A 315 9.41 -12.49 -21.04
N SER A 316 8.72 -13.63 -21.12
CA SER A 316 9.02 -14.81 -20.29
C SER A 316 10.41 -15.43 -20.54
N ARG A 317 11.05 -15.18 -21.68
CA ARG A 317 12.42 -15.66 -21.95
C ARG A 317 13.45 -14.86 -21.14
N ILE A 318 13.24 -13.56 -21.04
CA ILE A 318 14.09 -12.66 -20.24
C ILE A 318 13.84 -12.92 -18.75
N LEU A 319 12.57 -12.96 -18.33
CA LEU A 319 12.23 -13.06 -16.92
C LEU A 319 12.68 -14.39 -16.28
N ARG A 320 12.68 -15.50 -17.05
CA ARG A 320 13.23 -16.80 -16.60
C ARG A 320 14.73 -16.80 -16.32
N GLN A 321 15.47 -15.83 -16.86
CA GLN A 321 16.91 -15.69 -16.63
C GLN A 321 17.22 -14.75 -15.45
N SER A 322 16.19 -14.16 -14.82
CA SER A 322 16.38 -13.28 -13.66
C SER A 322 17.05 -14.03 -12.50
N PRO A 323 17.98 -13.37 -11.78
CA PRO A 323 18.57 -13.93 -10.57
C PRO A 323 17.54 -14.09 -9.43
N ASP A 324 16.42 -13.37 -9.45
CA ASP A 324 15.36 -13.46 -8.45
C ASP A 324 14.50 -14.74 -8.68
N ALA A 325 14.31 -15.53 -7.61
CA ALA A 325 13.49 -16.73 -7.67
C ALA A 325 12.01 -16.44 -7.97
N ILE A 326 11.47 -15.32 -7.46
CA ILE A 326 10.09 -14.89 -7.72
C ILE A 326 9.91 -14.62 -9.21
N ASP A 327 10.88 -13.97 -9.87
CA ASP A 327 10.80 -13.69 -11.30
C ASP A 327 10.77 -14.98 -12.14
N ARG A 328 11.63 -15.94 -11.80
CA ARG A 328 11.68 -17.22 -12.53
C ARG A 328 10.38 -18.01 -12.40
N GLU A 329 9.82 -18.09 -11.19
CA GLU A 329 8.54 -18.77 -10.95
C GLU A 329 7.37 -18.01 -11.56
N TRP A 330 7.39 -16.67 -11.53
CA TRP A 330 6.41 -15.84 -12.20
C TRP A 330 6.40 -16.10 -13.71
N ALA A 331 7.58 -16.14 -14.33
CA ALA A 331 7.70 -16.43 -15.76
C ALA A 331 7.27 -17.86 -16.15
N ARG A 332 7.27 -18.79 -15.19
CA ARG A 332 6.87 -20.19 -15.38
C ARG A 332 5.37 -20.40 -15.21
N LEU A 333 4.75 -19.74 -14.23
CA LEU A 333 3.38 -20.01 -13.79
C LEU A 333 2.36 -18.94 -14.19
N ALA A 334 2.79 -17.68 -14.30
CA ALA A 334 1.86 -16.57 -14.48
C ALA A 334 1.45 -16.42 -15.95
N ASN A 335 0.22 -15.97 -16.18
CA ASN A 335 -0.25 -15.58 -17.50
C ASN A 335 0.11 -14.11 -17.76
N PRO A 336 0.90 -13.78 -18.80
CA PRO A 336 1.30 -12.41 -19.12
C PRO A 336 0.13 -11.50 -19.51
N GLU A 337 -0.97 -12.05 -20.02
CA GLU A 337 -2.17 -11.28 -20.41
C GLU A 337 -3.00 -10.84 -19.22
N THR A 338 -3.00 -11.61 -18.13
CA THR A 338 -3.82 -11.32 -16.94
C THR A 338 -3.00 -10.84 -15.74
N GLY A 339 -1.68 -11.03 -15.75
CA GLY A 339 -0.81 -10.69 -14.62
C GLY A 339 -1.10 -11.51 -13.35
N CYS A 340 -1.68 -12.70 -13.50
CA CYS A 340 -2.06 -13.57 -12.40
C CYS A 340 -1.40 -14.95 -12.52
N ALA A 341 -1.13 -15.59 -11.38
CA ALA A 341 -0.58 -16.94 -11.31
C ALA A 341 -1.29 -17.78 -10.25
N TRP A 342 -1.46 -19.07 -10.54
CA TRP A 342 -1.86 -20.07 -9.56
C TRP A 342 -0.60 -20.72 -8.98
N MET A 343 -0.42 -20.61 -7.66
CA MET A 343 0.78 -21.10 -6.96
C MET A 343 0.39 -22.00 -5.78
N SER A 344 1.16 -23.04 -5.51
CA SER A 344 0.95 -23.86 -4.31
C SER A 344 1.34 -23.09 -3.04
N ALA A 345 0.76 -23.45 -1.89
CA ALA A 345 1.12 -22.84 -0.62
C ALA A 345 2.61 -23.07 -0.26
N SER A 346 3.15 -24.25 -0.57
CA SER A 346 4.56 -24.60 -0.34
C SER A 346 5.51 -23.69 -1.11
N LEU A 347 5.20 -23.39 -2.38
CA LEU A 347 5.98 -22.48 -3.19
C LEU A 347 5.89 -21.04 -2.66
N LEU A 348 4.70 -20.61 -2.23
CA LEU A 348 4.53 -19.28 -1.64
C LEU A 348 5.31 -19.14 -0.33
N ASP A 349 5.31 -20.16 0.52
CA ASP A 349 6.11 -20.18 1.74
C ASP A 349 7.62 -20.13 1.45
N GLU A 350 8.09 -20.78 0.38
CA GLU A 350 9.49 -20.70 -0.06
C GLU A 350 9.85 -19.30 -0.57
N LEU A 351 9.07 -18.77 -1.52
CA LEU A 351 9.32 -17.46 -2.14
C LEU A 351 9.23 -16.31 -1.14
N GLN A 352 8.37 -16.42 -0.13
CA GLN A 352 8.18 -15.38 0.89
C GLN A 352 9.15 -15.50 2.07
N ARG A 353 9.82 -16.66 2.25
CA ARG A 353 10.71 -16.92 3.39
C ARG A 353 11.75 -15.83 3.64
N PRO A 354 12.46 -15.30 2.61
CA PRO A 354 13.47 -14.27 2.83
C PRO A 354 12.93 -12.96 3.42
N LEU A 355 11.65 -12.64 3.17
CA LEU A 355 11.02 -11.36 3.56
C LEU A 355 10.01 -11.49 4.69
N ARG A 356 9.50 -12.71 4.94
CA ARG A 356 8.35 -12.95 5.83
C ARG A 356 8.57 -14.08 6.84
N GLY A 357 9.67 -14.83 6.74
CA GLY A 357 9.95 -15.98 7.59
C GLY A 357 9.15 -17.22 7.20
N PHE A 358 9.10 -18.20 8.11
CA PHE A 358 8.41 -19.47 7.89
C PHE A 358 6.88 -19.35 8.01
N HIS A 359 6.16 -20.33 7.45
CA HIS A 359 4.70 -20.48 7.57
C HIS A 359 3.90 -19.25 7.12
N TYR A 360 4.32 -18.62 6.01
CA TYR A 360 3.69 -17.41 5.48
C TYR A 360 2.19 -17.62 5.22
N MET A 361 1.82 -18.74 4.58
CA MET A 361 0.45 -19.10 4.24
C MET A 361 -0.36 -19.51 5.47
N ALA A 362 0.15 -20.41 6.30
CA ALA A 362 -0.56 -20.93 7.47
C ALA A 362 -0.89 -19.83 8.50
N THR A 363 0.01 -18.85 8.69
CA THR A 363 -0.21 -17.70 9.59
C THR A 363 -1.38 -16.81 9.16
N ARG A 364 -1.74 -16.82 7.87
CA ARG A 364 -2.65 -15.84 7.26
C ARG A 364 -3.95 -16.43 6.74
N TYR A 365 -3.88 -17.63 6.15
CA TYR A 365 -4.94 -18.20 5.33
C TYR A 365 -5.43 -19.56 5.84
N THR A 366 -5.14 -19.92 7.09
CA THR A 366 -5.77 -21.09 7.72
C THR A 366 -7.28 -20.83 7.87
N PRO A 367 -8.16 -21.59 7.21
CA PRO A 367 -9.59 -21.36 7.31
C PRO A 367 -10.11 -21.64 8.73
N PRO A 368 -11.21 -20.99 9.16
CA PRO A 368 -11.82 -21.31 10.44
C PRO A 368 -12.54 -22.67 10.40
N PRO A 369 -12.68 -23.42 11.51
CA PRO A 369 -13.25 -24.77 11.51
C PRO A 369 -14.66 -24.85 10.92
N HIS A 370 -15.50 -23.85 11.19
CA HIS A 370 -16.89 -23.80 10.72
C HIS A 370 -17.04 -23.58 9.20
N SER A 371 -15.94 -23.31 8.48
CA SER A 371 -15.97 -23.19 7.01
C SER A 371 -15.98 -24.55 6.30
N GLY A 372 -15.56 -25.63 6.97
CA GLY A 372 -15.34 -26.93 6.32
C GLY A 372 -14.14 -26.98 5.38
N LEU A 373 -13.31 -25.93 5.33
CA LEU A 373 -12.18 -25.81 4.40
C LEU A 373 -10.82 -26.20 5.00
N GLN A 374 -10.73 -26.52 6.29
CA GLN A 374 -9.44 -26.80 6.94
C GLN A 374 -8.73 -28.03 6.35
N GLU A 375 -9.45 -29.14 6.18
CA GLU A 375 -8.91 -30.38 5.60
C GLU A 375 -8.63 -30.24 4.10
N VAL A 376 -9.40 -29.37 3.43
CA VAL A 376 -9.27 -29.06 2.01
C VAL A 376 -7.96 -28.32 1.74
N VAL A 377 -7.74 -27.27 2.51
CA VAL A 377 -6.61 -26.36 2.37
C VAL A 377 -5.35 -26.94 3.01
N ASN A 378 -5.53 -27.72 4.09
CA ASN A 378 -4.50 -28.49 4.79
C ASN A 378 -3.21 -27.70 5.16
N LEU A 379 -3.38 -26.46 5.65
CA LEU A 379 -2.24 -25.63 6.07
C LEU A 379 -1.72 -25.98 7.48
N ILE A 380 -2.51 -26.70 8.28
CA ILE A 380 -2.21 -26.97 9.71
C ILE A 380 -1.12 -28.07 9.88
N GLY A 381 -0.79 -28.81 8.83
CA GLY A 381 0.30 -29.82 8.85
C GLY A 381 1.73 -29.26 8.84
N ALA A 382 1.91 -27.94 8.73
CA ALA A 382 3.24 -27.34 8.57
C ALA A 382 3.90 -26.85 9.87
N GLY A 383 3.24 -26.81 11.03
CA GLY A 383 3.84 -26.15 12.19
C GLY A 383 3.08 -26.26 13.51
N THR A 384 2.87 -27.48 14.02
CA THR A 384 2.78 -27.67 15.47
C THR A 384 4.19 -27.59 16.05
N ALA A 385 4.70 -26.37 16.22
CA ALA A 385 5.82 -26.05 17.08
C ALA A 385 5.43 -24.85 17.95
N THR A 386 4.88 -25.20 19.11
CA THR A 386 4.95 -24.51 20.40
C THR A 386 5.23 -23.01 20.38
N THR A 387 4.20 -22.22 20.65
CA THR A 387 4.34 -20.84 21.13
C THR A 387 4.95 -20.87 22.55
N GLN A 388 6.13 -20.28 22.71
CA GLN A 388 6.53 -19.57 23.94
C GLN A 388 6.75 -18.11 23.58
#